data_AF-A0A1H1AH75-F1
#
_entry.id   AF-A0A1H1AH75-F1
#
_cell.length_a   1.000
_cell.length_b   1.000
_cell.length_c   1.000
_cell.angle_alpha   90.00
_cell.angle_beta   90.00
_cell.angle_gamma   90.00
#
_symmetry.space_group_name_H-M   'P 1'
#
loop_
_entity.id
_entity.type
_entity.pdbx_description
1 polymer ?
#
loop_
_entity_poly.entity_id
_entity_poly.type
_entity_poly.pdbx_seq_one_letter_code
_entity_poly.pdbx_strand_id
1 'polypeptide(L)'
;MKSELDRQADKLRIASASFSEVQKATIAKKIDAVDALWRGIIESREAFPSEVSITDIFTDEEMKLFYSDPRMSKYSEKMDRINEYDFFQAGFDSVQLMRPHLGEYTWALYVTYRAVLGRSIYLIKKGKDEPSKLAWHEDSNIQRLVGSAFGTEGLAEFMTLQVGRYQWLSGQFDILLFKAIDTLLTGKSFSDAALKQAQEMEQQIMVSKSRSS
;
A
#
# COMPACT_ATOMS: atom_id res chain seq x y z
N MET A 1 -25.10 -45.44 -12.78
CA MET A 1 -25.51 -44.03 -12.85
C MET A 1 -25.64 -43.40 -11.46
N LYS A 2 -26.41 -43.98 -10.52
CA LYS A 2 -26.55 -43.46 -9.15
C LYS A 2 -25.25 -43.47 -8.33
N SER A 3 -24.46 -44.56 -8.40
CA SER A 3 -23.17 -44.64 -7.67
C SER A 3 -22.10 -43.67 -8.20
N GLU A 4 -22.18 -43.25 -9.46
CA GLU A 4 -21.24 -42.29 -10.05
C GLU A 4 -21.56 -40.86 -9.59
N LEU A 5 -22.86 -40.54 -9.47
CA LEU A 5 -23.36 -39.29 -8.89
C LEU A 5 -23.02 -39.18 -7.40
N ASP A 6 -23.20 -40.25 -6.63
CA ASP A 6 -22.85 -40.27 -5.20
C ASP A 6 -21.33 -40.09 -5.00
N ARG A 7 -20.51 -40.73 -5.84
CA ARG A 7 -19.05 -40.58 -5.80
C ARG A 7 -18.59 -39.18 -6.21
N GLN A 8 -19.31 -38.50 -7.12
CA GLN A 8 -19.06 -37.09 -7.45
C GLN A 8 -19.47 -36.14 -6.33
N ALA A 9 -20.61 -36.39 -5.69
CA ALA A 9 -21.08 -35.62 -4.54
C ALA A 9 -20.10 -35.73 -3.35
N ASP A 10 -19.56 -36.91 -3.08
CA ASP A 10 -18.56 -37.10 -2.02
C ASP A 10 -17.23 -36.43 -2.34
N LYS A 11 -16.77 -36.44 -3.60
CA LYS A 11 -15.58 -35.67 -4.01
C LYS A 11 -15.77 -34.17 -3.81
N LEU A 12 -16.93 -33.64 -4.20
CA LEU A 12 -17.27 -32.23 -3.99
C LEU A 12 -17.35 -31.89 -2.50
N ARG A 13 -17.88 -32.79 -1.68
CA ARG A 13 -17.99 -32.59 -0.22
C ARG A 13 -16.64 -32.61 0.47
N ILE A 14 -15.76 -33.53 0.10
CA ILE A 14 -14.38 -33.61 0.64
C ILE A 14 -13.56 -32.40 0.17
N ALA A 15 -13.69 -32.00 -1.10
CA ALA A 15 -13.06 -30.78 -1.62
C ALA A 15 -13.56 -29.54 -0.86
N SER A 16 -14.87 -29.42 -0.64
CA SER A 16 -15.47 -28.31 0.12
C SER A 16 -15.05 -28.27 1.59
N ALA A 17 -14.95 -29.43 2.26
CA ALA A 17 -14.48 -29.51 3.64
C ALA A 17 -12.99 -29.16 3.77
N SER A 18 -12.14 -29.73 2.89
CA SER A 18 -10.71 -29.41 2.85
C SER A 18 -10.47 -27.94 2.49
N PHE A 19 -11.30 -27.40 1.60
CA PHE A 19 -11.30 -25.99 1.23
C PHE A 19 -11.64 -25.10 2.43
N SER A 20 -12.66 -25.45 3.22
CA SER A 20 -13.04 -24.71 4.43
C SER A 20 -11.91 -24.69 5.47
N GLU A 21 -11.18 -25.80 5.65
CA GLU A 21 -10.05 -25.84 6.59
C GLU A 21 -8.84 -25.02 6.13
N VAL A 22 -8.46 -25.13 4.85
CA VAL A 22 -7.37 -24.32 4.26
C VAL A 22 -7.74 -22.83 4.29
N GLN A 23 -9.00 -22.50 4.03
CA GLN A 23 -9.50 -21.13 4.07
C GLN A 23 -9.45 -20.58 5.50
N LYS A 24 -9.84 -21.36 6.52
CA LYS A 24 -9.70 -20.96 7.94
C LYS A 24 -8.25 -20.70 8.33
N ALA A 25 -7.33 -21.61 7.97
CA ALA A 25 -5.90 -21.46 8.28
C ALA A 25 -5.28 -20.24 7.57
N THR A 26 -5.70 -19.96 6.33
CA THR A 26 -5.20 -18.83 5.55
C THR A 26 -5.78 -17.50 5.99
N ILE A 27 -7.06 -17.47 6.40
CA ILE A 27 -7.71 -16.26 6.93
C ILE A 27 -7.00 -15.79 8.20
N ALA A 28 -6.66 -16.69 9.12
CA ALA A 28 -5.92 -16.33 10.32
C ALA A 28 -4.60 -15.60 9.99
N LYS A 29 -3.81 -16.15 9.05
CA LYS A 29 -2.58 -15.50 8.58
C LYS A 29 -2.78 -14.17 7.87
N LYS A 30 -3.89 -14.00 7.15
CA LYS A 30 -4.25 -12.73 6.53
C LYS A 30 -4.64 -11.68 7.57
N ILE A 31 -5.37 -12.06 8.62
CA ILE A 31 -5.70 -11.16 9.73
C ILE A 31 -4.41 -10.70 10.43
N ASP A 32 -3.53 -11.65 10.79
CA ASP A 32 -2.23 -11.32 11.38
C ASP A 32 -1.41 -10.37 10.49
N ALA A 33 -1.46 -10.57 9.17
CA ALA A 33 -0.76 -9.73 8.21
C ALA A 33 -1.34 -8.32 8.14
N VAL A 34 -2.67 -8.19 8.12
CA VAL A 34 -3.36 -6.89 8.15
C VAL A 34 -3.06 -6.14 9.44
N ASP A 35 -3.04 -6.84 10.58
CA ASP A 35 -2.69 -6.23 11.86
C ASP A 35 -1.24 -5.74 11.87
N ALA A 36 -0.30 -6.55 11.36
CA ALA A 36 1.09 -6.16 11.21
C ALA A 36 1.23 -4.93 10.30
N LEU A 37 0.55 -4.94 9.14
CA LEU A 37 0.51 -3.82 8.20
C LEU A 37 0.02 -2.54 8.87
N TRP A 38 -1.11 -2.60 9.57
CA TRP A 38 -1.70 -1.41 10.20
C TRP A 38 -0.80 -0.85 11.30
N ARG A 39 -0.21 -1.72 12.13
CA ARG A 39 0.81 -1.30 13.11
C ARG A 39 2.00 -0.66 12.43
N GLY A 40 2.51 -1.25 11.34
CA GLY A 40 3.63 -0.69 10.60
C GLY A 40 3.34 0.68 9.97
N ILE A 41 2.08 0.92 9.56
CA ILE A 41 1.63 2.25 9.09
C ILE A 41 1.64 3.26 10.25
N ILE A 42 1.10 2.90 11.41
CA ILE A 42 1.09 3.76 12.60
C ILE A 42 2.52 4.11 13.01
N GLU A 43 3.39 3.10 13.15
CA GLU A 43 4.79 3.28 13.52
C GLU A 43 5.55 4.15 12.51
N SER A 44 5.31 3.97 11.20
CA SER A 44 5.89 4.83 10.16
C SER A 44 5.42 6.29 10.28
N ARG A 45 4.16 6.52 10.64
CA ARG A 45 3.59 7.86 10.82
C ARG A 45 4.15 8.55 12.07
N GLU A 46 4.29 7.81 13.16
CA GLU A 46 4.92 8.32 14.38
C GLU A 46 6.41 8.63 14.18
N ALA A 47 7.10 7.85 13.35
CA ALA A 47 8.49 8.09 12.99
C ALA A 47 8.68 9.17 11.91
N PHE A 48 7.59 9.65 11.28
CA PHE A 48 7.69 10.69 10.28
C PHE A 48 8.08 12.02 10.95
N PRO A 49 9.18 12.68 10.55
CA PRO A 49 9.71 13.81 11.30
C PRO A 49 8.74 14.99 11.38
N SER A 50 8.46 15.46 12.58
CA SER A 50 7.53 16.58 12.82
C SER A 50 7.95 17.87 12.11
N GLU A 51 9.26 18.06 11.98
CA GLU A 51 9.85 19.21 11.33
C GLU A 51 9.73 19.13 9.80
N VAL A 52 9.50 17.93 9.24
CA VAL A 52 9.12 17.76 7.84
C VAL A 52 7.61 17.98 7.71
N SER A 53 6.80 17.43 8.62
CA SER A 53 5.35 17.64 8.63
C SER A 53 4.95 19.12 8.67
N ILE A 54 5.66 19.95 9.44
CA ILE A 54 5.35 21.38 9.52
C ILE A 54 5.52 22.09 8.18
N THR A 55 6.34 21.56 7.27
CA THR A 55 6.50 22.17 5.92
C THR A 55 5.21 22.16 5.11
N ASP A 56 4.27 21.28 5.45
CA ASP A 56 3.02 21.09 4.73
C ASP A 56 2.00 22.21 4.98
N ILE A 57 2.26 23.10 5.94
CA ILE A 57 1.44 24.30 6.19
C ILE A 57 1.94 25.52 5.41
N PHE A 58 3.13 25.43 4.80
CA PHE A 58 3.73 26.51 4.05
C PHE A 58 3.39 26.39 2.57
N THR A 59 3.15 27.54 1.94
CA THR A 59 3.06 27.66 0.49
C THR A 59 4.44 27.49 -0.15
N ASP A 60 4.48 27.21 -1.45
CA ASP A 60 5.74 27.05 -2.18
C ASP A 60 6.61 28.32 -2.17
N GLU A 61 5.99 29.50 -2.13
CA GLU A 61 6.72 30.78 -1.98
C GLU A 61 7.34 30.94 -0.59
N GLU A 62 6.62 30.56 0.47
CA GLU A 62 7.15 30.58 1.84
C GLU A 62 8.27 29.54 2.01
N MET A 63 8.13 28.38 1.38
CA MET A 63 9.14 27.32 1.41
C MET A 63 10.48 27.76 0.83
N LYS A 64 10.53 28.65 -0.18
CA LYS A 64 11.79 29.17 -0.74
C LYS A 64 12.67 29.86 0.32
N LEU A 65 12.07 30.38 1.37
CA LEU A 65 12.75 31.09 2.46
C LEU A 65 13.05 30.20 3.66
N PHE A 66 12.68 28.91 3.62
CA PHE A 66 12.73 28.01 4.79
C PHE A 66 14.12 27.92 5.43
N TYR A 67 15.19 27.86 4.63
CA TYR A 67 16.57 27.80 5.12
C TYR A 67 17.26 29.16 5.25
N SER A 68 16.70 30.24 4.68
CA SER A 68 17.35 31.55 4.59
C SER A 68 16.74 32.62 5.49
N ASP A 69 15.48 32.47 5.91
CA ASP A 69 14.81 33.40 6.82
C ASP A 69 15.19 33.12 8.29
N PRO A 70 15.77 34.09 9.01
CA PRO A 70 16.08 33.94 10.44
C PRO A 70 14.89 33.57 11.32
N ARG A 71 13.66 33.87 10.91
CA ARG A 71 12.43 33.50 11.65
C ARG A 71 12.10 32.00 11.54
N MET A 72 12.62 31.34 10.50
CA MET A 72 12.42 29.91 10.23
C MET A 72 13.56 29.04 10.75
N SER A 73 14.68 29.63 11.22
CA SER A 73 15.86 28.89 11.69
C SER A 73 15.54 27.85 12.77
N LYS A 74 14.61 28.17 13.69
CA LYS A 74 14.15 27.23 14.73
C LYS A 74 13.56 25.92 14.18
N TYR A 75 13.09 25.91 12.94
CA TYR A 75 12.57 24.73 12.25
C TYR A 75 13.65 24.13 11.34
N SER A 76 14.32 24.95 10.54
CA SER A 76 15.27 24.47 9.54
C SER A 76 16.58 23.93 10.14
N GLU A 77 17.05 24.46 11.27
CA GLU A 77 18.23 23.91 11.98
C GLU A 77 18.01 22.50 12.53
N LYS A 78 16.75 22.11 12.74
CA LYS A 78 16.42 20.76 13.21
C LYS A 78 16.43 19.73 12.07
N MET A 79 16.33 20.15 10.81
CA MET A 79 16.37 19.25 9.65
C MET A 79 17.66 18.43 9.59
N ASP A 80 18.80 19.05 9.91
CA ASP A 80 20.10 18.39 9.87
C ASP A 80 20.21 17.22 10.87
N ARG A 81 19.37 17.23 11.91
CA ARG A 81 19.36 16.20 12.97
C ARG A 81 18.45 15.02 12.65
N ILE A 82 17.63 15.13 11.60
CA ILE A 82 16.76 14.05 11.18
C ILE A 82 17.62 12.93 10.61
N ASN A 83 17.50 11.74 11.18
CA ASN A 83 18.00 10.51 10.58
C ASN A 83 16.88 9.87 9.76
N GLU A 84 16.96 9.96 8.43
CA GLU A 84 15.96 9.40 7.52
C GLU A 84 15.85 7.88 7.65
N TYR A 85 16.92 7.22 8.09
CA TYR A 85 16.93 5.77 8.31
C TYR A 85 15.93 5.35 9.38
N ASP A 86 15.71 6.17 10.41
CA ASP A 86 14.75 5.86 11.49
C ASP A 86 13.33 5.72 10.93
N PHE A 87 12.94 6.60 10.00
CA PHE A 87 11.67 6.49 9.28
C PHE A 87 11.59 5.21 8.42
N PHE A 88 12.67 4.84 7.73
CA PHE A 88 12.68 3.63 6.90
C PHE A 88 12.67 2.33 7.71
N GLN A 89 13.18 2.33 8.94
CA GLN A 89 13.15 1.16 9.81
C GLN A 89 11.81 1.01 10.54
N ALA A 90 11.20 2.12 10.97
CA ALA A 90 9.97 2.11 11.75
C ALA A 90 8.87 1.28 11.08
N GLY A 91 8.45 0.20 11.75
CA GLY A 91 7.39 -0.67 11.29
C GLY A 91 7.61 -1.40 9.97
N PHE A 92 8.82 -1.42 9.39
CA PHE A 92 9.04 -2.12 8.12
C PHE A 92 9.15 -3.63 8.29
N ASP A 93 10.02 -4.08 9.19
CA ASP A 93 10.41 -5.48 9.29
C ASP A 93 9.22 -6.39 9.62
N SER A 94 8.36 -5.95 10.55
CA SER A 94 7.16 -6.67 10.95
C SER A 94 6.20 -6.88 9.77
N VAL A 95 6.03 -5.87 8.93
CA VAL A 95 5.18 -5.94 7.73
C VAL A 95 5.83 -6.79 6.64
N GLN A 96 7.13 -6.64 6.44
CA GLN A 96 7.89 -7.38 5.44
C GLN A 96 7.82 -8.89 5.68
N LEU A 97 7.91 -9.32 6.94
CA LEU A 97 7.76 -10.74 7.32
C LEU A 97 6.38 -11.31 6.95
N MET A 98 5.35 -10.46 6.92
CA MET A 98 3.98 -10.84 6.59
C MET A 98 3.61 -10.61 5.12
N ARG A 99 4.54 -10.11 4.29
CA ARG A 99 4.30 -9.81 2.87
C ARG A 99 3.62 -10.95 2.09
N PRO A 100 3.98 -12.24 2.25
CA PRO A 100 3.33 -13.33 1.52
C PRO A 100 1.81 -13.42 1.73
N HIS A 101 1.29 -12.80 2.79
CA HIS A 101 -0.12 -12.85 3.17
C HIS A 101 -0.90 -11.56 2.87
N LEU A 102 -0.23 -10.46 2.50
CA LEU A 102 -0.85 -9.14 2.23
C LEU A 102 -1.41 -8.99 0.81
N GLY A 103 -0.90 -9.79 -0.13
CA GLY A 103 -1.15 -9.62 -1.56
C GLY A 103 -0.35 -8.45 -2.16
N GLU A 104 0.00 -8.57 -3.44
CA GLU A 104 0.92 -7.62 -4.09
C GLU A 104 0.35 -6.20 -4.18
N TYR A 105 -0.96 -6.04 -4.37
CA TYR A 105 -1.58 -4.72 -4.44
C TYR A 105 -1.51 -3.97 -3.10
N THR A 106 -1.88 -4.62 -1.99
CA THR A 106 -1.80 -4.03 -0.65
C THR A 106 -0.35 -3.69 -0.28
N TRP A 107 0.58 -4.60 -0.59
CA TRP A 107 2.01 -4.36 -0.40
C TRP A 107 2.49 -3.16 -1.22
N ALA A 108 2.11 -3.07 -2.50
CA ALA A 108 2.47 -1.96 -3.37
C ALA A 108 1.97 -0.61 -2.83
N LEU A 109 0.74 -0.53 -2.33
CA LEU A 109 0.21 0.68 -1.69
C LEU A 109 1.06 1.10 -0.48
N TYR A 110 1.36 0.15 0.41
CA TYR A 110 2.15 0.39 1.60
C TYR A 110 3.56 0.93 1.28
N VAL A 111 4.29 0.26 0.39
CA VAL A 111 5.65 0.69 0.04
C VAL A 111 5.65 1.99 -0.76
N THR A 112 4.62 2.25 -1.58
CA THR A 112 4.50 3.50 -2.34
C THR A 112 4.28 4.68 -1.41
N TYR A 113 3.38 4.55 -0.43
CA TYR A 113 3.15 5.59 0.58
C TYR A 113 4.44 5.94 1.31
N ARG A 114 5.15 4.93 1.81
CA ARG A 114 6.42 5.13 2.50
C ARG A 114 7.51 5.69 1.60
N ALA A 115 7.58 5.28 0.34
CA ALA A 115 8.54 5.82 -0.61
C ALA A 115 8.31 7.31 -0.87
N VAL A 116 7.06 7.76 -1.00
CA VAL A 116 6.73 9.19 -1.19
C VAL A 116 7.17 10.00 0.04
N LEU A 117 6.82 9.55 1.24
CA LEU A 117 7.21 10.22 2.49
C LEU A 117 8.73 10.24 2.69
N GLY A 118 9.41 9.10 2.52
CA GLY A 118 10.86 9.04 2.65
C GLY A 118 11.58 9.92 1.64
N ARG A 119 11.06 9.97 0.40
CA ARG A 119 11.58 10.85 -0.65
C ARG A 119 11.39 12.33 -0.33
N SER A 120 10.27 12.72 0.29
CA SER A 120 10.03 14.11 0.67
C SER A 120 10.97 14.57 1.79
N ILE A 121 11.24 13.73 2.79
CA ILE A 121 12.24 14.01 3.84
C ILE A 121 13.60 14.34 3.19
N TYR A 122 14.07 13.45 2.30
CA TYR A 122 15.33 13.64 1.59
C TYR A 122 15.34 14.95 0.79
N LEU A 123 14.27 15.24 0.04
CA LEU A 123 14.18 16.42 -0.82
C LEU A 123 14.19 17.72 -0.03
N ILE A 124 13.46 17.77 1.09
CA ILE A 124 13.43 18.93 1.97
C ILE A 124 14.80 19.16 2.59
N LYS A 125 15.50 18.12 3.04
CA LYS A 125 16.89 18.25 3.52
C LYS A 125 17.84 18.75 2.43
N LYS A 126 17.75 18.17 1.23
CA LYS A 126 18.53 18.60 0.06
C LYS A 126 18.22 20.05 -0.35
N GLY A 127 17.03 20.54 -0.02
CA GLY A 127 16.60 21.92 -0.22
C GLY A 127 17.52 22.98 0.39
N LYS A 128 18.34 22.62 1.39
CA LYS A 128 19.33 23.50 2.00
C LYS A 128 20.41 23.92 1.01
N ASP A 129 20.89 22.96 0.21
CA ASP A 129 21.94 23.16 -0.79
C ASP A 129 21.35 23.44 -2.18
N GLU A 130 20.16 22.89 -2.47
CA GLU A 130 19.45 23.02 -3.73
C GLU A 130 18.00 23.50 -3.50
N PRO A 131 17.73 24.81 -3.37
CA PRO A 131 16.41 25.34 -3.03
C PRO A 131 15.27 24.87 -3.94
N SER A 132 15.56 24.53 -5.21
CA SER A 132 14.58 23.96 -6.14
C SER A 132 14.05 22.57 -5.73
N LYS A 133 14.63 21.95 -4.69
CA LYS A 133 14.17 20.65 -4.14
C LYS A 133 13.14 20.80 -3.03
N LEU A 134 12.94 22.01 -2.51
CA LEU A 134 11.97 22.30 -1.44
C LEU A 134 10.53 22.07 -1.91
N ALA A 135 10.24 22.36 -3.17
CA ALA A 135 9.00 21.98 -3.85
C ALA A 135 9.02 20.46 -4.14
N TRP A 136 9.07 19.65 -3.09
CA TRP A 136 9.27 18.20 -3.18
C TRP A 136 8.21 17.50 -4.03
N HIS A 137 6.99 18.02 -4.03
CA HIS A 137 5.86 17.49 -4.79
C HIS A 137 6.04 17.66 -6.31
N GLU A 138 6.92 18.57 -6.76
CA GLU A 138 7.30 18.72 -8.16
C GLU A 138 8.35 17.68 -8.61
N ASP A 139 8.89 16.87 -7.70
CA ASP A 139 9.84 15.81 -8.05
C ASP A 139 9.17 14.75 -8.93
N SER A 140 9.76 14.51 -10.11
CA SER A 140 9.25 13.54 -11.09
C SER A 140 9.03 12.13 -10.52
N ASN A 141 9.84 11.67 -9.55
CA ASN A 141 9.62 10.36 -8.95
C ASN A 141 8.40 10.36 -8.02
N ILE A 142 8.18 11.44 -7.28
CA ILE A 142 6.98 11.61 -6.45
C ILE A 142 5.74 11.64 -7.34
N GLN A 143 5.73 12.44 -8.41
CA GLN A 143 4.60 12.49 -9.35
C GLN A 143 4.31 11.11 -9.97
N ARG A 144 5.35 10.35 -10.32
CA ARG A 144 5.18 8.99 -10.84
C ARG A 144 4.59 8.03 -9.79
N LEU A 145 5.04 8.11 -8.53
CA LEU A 145 4.51 7.27 -7.45
C LEU A 145 3.04 7.61 -7.16
N VAL A 146 2.72 8.90 -7.04
CA VAL A 146 1.36 9.40 -6.84
C VAL A 146 0.46 9.01 -8.01
N GLY A 147 0.89 9.26 -9.25
CA GLY A 147 0.14 8.90 -10.45
C GLY A 147 -0.05 7.39 -10.60
N SER A 148 0.92 6.57 -10.17
CA SER A 148 0.77 5.12 -10.16
C SER A 148 -0.23 4.62 -9.12
N ALA A 149 -0.36 5.30 -7.98
CA ALA A 149 -1.28 4.91 -6.91
C ALA A 149 -2.71 5.40 -7.16
N PHE A 150 -2.87 6.62 -7.67
CA PHE A 150 -4.15 7.33 -7.74
C PHE A 150 -4.62 7.66 -9.16
N GLY A 151 -3.85 7.28 -10.18
CA GLY A 151 -4.14 7.61 -11.57
C GLY A 151 -3.91 9.10 -11.90
N THR A 152 -4.29 9.48 -13.12
CA THR A 152 -4.10 10.84 -13.64
C THR A 152 -4.95 11.87 -12.91
N GLU A 153 -6.17 11.51 -12.51
CA GLU A 153 -7.08 12.41 -11.78
C GLU A 153 -6.56 12.70 -10.38
N GLY A 154 -6.15 11.68 -9.62
CA GLY A 154 -5.57 11.88 -8.29
C GLY A 154 -4.24 12.63 -8.33
N LEU A 155 -3.41 12.42 -9.35
CA LEU A 155 -2.22 13.23 -9.56
C LEU A 155 -2.57 14.70 -9.85
N ALA A 156 -3.56 14.95 -10.70
CA ALA A 156 -3.99 16.31 -11.00
C ALA A 156 -4.50 17.03 -9.74
N GLU A 157 -5.33 16.36 -8.94
CA GLU A 157 -5.79 16.89 -7.66
C GLU A 157 -4.61 17.19 -6.73
N PHE A 158 -3.69 16.24 -6.55
CA PHE A 158 -2.49 16.41 -5.73
C PHE A 158 -1.65 17.63 -6.12
N MET A 159 -1.50 17.88 -7.43
CA MET A 159 -0.72 19.01 -7.95
C MET A 159 -1.43 20.36 -7.78
N THR A 160 -2.75 20.38 -7.55
CA THR A 160 -3.51 21.63 -7.30
C THR A 160 -3.50 22.07 -5.84
N LEU A 161 -3.10 21.20 -4.92
CA LEU A 161 -3.03 21.52 -3.50
C LEU A 161 -1.95 22.58 -3.26
N GLN A 162 -2.27 23.64 -2.50
CA GLN A 162 -1.26 24.62 -2.08
C GLN A 162 -0.55 24.20 -0.80
N VAL A 163 -1.28 23.51 0.10
CA VAL A 163 -0.85 23.05 1.43
C VAL A 163 -1.56 21.72 1.74
N GLY A 164 -1.13 21.00 2.78
CA GLY A 164 -1.82 19.80 3.26
C GLY A 164 -1.63 18.55 2.38
N ARG A 165 -0.54 18.49 1.61
CA ARG A 165 -0.23 17.37 0.71
C ARG A 165 0.04 16.08 1.47
N TYR A 166 0.65 16.11 2.65
CA TYR A 166 0.84 14.91 3.47
C TYR A 166 -0.49 14.39 4.03
N GLN A 167 -1.36 15.30 4.47
CA GLN A 167 -2.70 14.91 4.94
C GLN A 167 -3.51 14.29 3.80
N TRP A 168 -3.47 14.89 2.61
CA TRP A 168 -4.12 14.34 1.42
C TRP A 168 -3.58 12.94 1.07
N LEU A 169 -2.25 12.78 1.02
CA LEU A 169 -1.62 11.48 0.77
C LEU A 169 -2.08 10.43 1.78
N SER A 170 -2.06 10.77 3.07
CA SER A 170 -2.50 9.87 4.13
C SER A 170 -3.94 9.42 3.92
N GLY A 171 -4.86 10.36 3.65
CA GLY A 171 -6.27 10.06 3.44
C GLY A 171 -6.51 9.18 2.21
N GLN A 172 -5.86 9.48 1.09
CA GLN A 172 -6.02 8.71 -0.14
C GLN A 172 -5.44 7.30 -0.02
N PHE A 173 -4.27 7.15 0.61
CA PHE A 173 -3.72 5.82 0.88
C PHE A 173 -4.58 5.03 1.86
N ASP A 174 -5.14 5.65 2.91
CA ASP A 174 -6.05 4.98 3.84
C ASP A 174 -7.29 4.43 3.12
N ILE A 175 -7.91 5.21 2.24
CA ILE A 175 -9.05 4.75 1.43
C ILE A 175 -8.68 3.52 0.60
N LEU A 176 -7.56 3.56 -0.12
CA LEU A 176 -7.12 2.44 -0.97
C LEU A 176 -6.72 1.22 -0.15
N LEU A 177 -6.04 1.41 0.98
CA LEU A 177 -5.60 0.35 1.87
C LEU A 177 -6.79 -0.34 2.53
N PHE A 178 -7.78 0.40 3.05
CA PHE A 178 -8.97 -0.22 3.63
C PHE A 178 -9.76 -1.02 2.61
N LYS A 179 -9.90 -0.51 1.38
CA LYS A 179 -10.53 -1.27 0.29
C LYS A 179 -9.75 -2.54 -0.07
N ALA A 180 -8.42 -2.46 -0.08
CA ALA A 180 -7.55 -3.61 -0.34
C ALA A 180 -7.66 -4.66 0.78
N ILE A 181 -7.67 -4.22 2.04
CA ILE A 181 -7.84 -5.05 3.23
C ILE A 181 -9.20 -5.75 3.22
N ASP A 182 -10.29 -5.01 2.95
CA ASP A 182 -11.64 -5.61 2.85
C ASP A 182 -11.68 -6.69 1.76
N THR A 183 -11.08 -6.42 0.59
CA THR A 183 -10.98 -7.39 -0.50
C THR A 183 -10.16 -8.63 -0.09
N LEU A 184 -9.06 -8.43 0.64
CA LEU A 184 -8.18 -9.49 1.11
C LEU A 184 -8.87 -10.43 2.12
N LEU A 185 -9.61 -9.84 3.06
CA LEU A 185 -10.28 -10.54 4.16
C LEU A 185 -11.59 -11.20 3.72
N THR A 186 -12.39 -10.53 2.88
CA THR A 186 -13.63 -11.12 2.31
C THR A 186 -13.34 -12.25 1.34
N GLY A 187 -12.09 -12.36 0.85
CA GLY A 187 -11.67 -13.44 -0.03
C GLY A 187 -12.30 -13.36 -1.43
N LYS A 188 -12.85 -12.21 -1.84
CA LYS A 188 -13.45 -12.00 -3.18
C LYS A 188 -12.51 -12.46 -4.30
N SER A 189 -11.23 -12.09 -4.22
CA SER A 189 -10.20 -12.50 -5.18
C SER A 189 -9.98 -14.02 -5.24
N PHE A 190 -10.13 -14.71 -4.11
CA PHE A 190 -10.02 -16.17 -4.05
C PHE A 190 -11.30 -16.86 -4.53
N SER A 191 -12.47 -16.28 -4.28
CA SER A 191 -13.74 -16.81 -4.77
C SER A 191 -13.82 -16.73 -6.30
N ASP A 192 -13.39 -15.61 -6.89
CA ASP A 192 -13.33 -15.43 -8.34
C ASP A 192 -12.32 -16.40 -8.99
N ALA A 193 -11.15 -16.58 -8.36
CA ALA A 193 -10.13 -17.52 -8.84
C ALA A 193 -10.60 -18.98 -8.73
N ALA A 194 -11.26 -19.36 -7.63
CA ALA A 194 -11.80 -20.72 -7.45
C ALA A 194 -12.93 -21.02 -8.44
N LEU A 195 -13.81 -20.04 -8.71
CA LEU A 195 -14.87 -20.18 -9.70
C LEU A 195 -14.30 -20.37 -11.11
N LYS A 196 -13.28 -19.58 -11.46
CA LYS A 196 -12.57 -19.69 -12.74
C LYS A 196 -11.86 -21.04 -12.87
N GLN A 197 -11.19 -21.52 -11.83
CA GLN A 197 -10.52 -22.81 -11.83
C GLN A 197 -11.51 -23.99 -11.91
N ALA A 198 -12.68 -23.87 -11.28
CA ALA A 198 -13.77 -24.84 -11.43
C ALA A 198 -14.30 -24.89 -12.87
N GLN A 199 -14.49 -23.73 -13.52
CA GLN A 199 -14.88 -23.65 -14.94
C GLN A 199 -13.81 -24.26 -15.86
N GLU A 200 -12.53 -24.01 -15.61
CA GLU A 200 -11.42 -24.59 -16.37
C GLU A 200 -11.39 -26.13 -16.23
N MET A 201 -11.64 -26.66 -15.03
CA MET A 201 -11.75 -28.11 -14.81
C MET A 201 -12.95 -28.73 -15.55
N GLU A 202 -14.12 -28.09 -15.54
CA GLU A 202 -15.29 -28.56 -16.28
C GLU A 202 -15.04 -28.61 -17.79
N GLN A 203 -14.41 -27.58 -18.34
CA GLN A 203 -14.04 -27.55 -19.76
C GLN A 203 -13.07 -28.67 -20.13
N GLN A 204 -12.06 -28.94 -19.30
CA GLN A 204 -11.11 -30.05 -19.54
C GLN A 204 -11.81 -31.41 -19.49
N ILE A 205 -12.78 -31.59 -18.60
CA ILE A 205 -13.57 -32.83 -18.50
C ILE A 205 -14.45 -33.01 -19.74
N MET A 206 -15.10 -31.96 -20.23
CA MET A 206 -15.89 -32.02 -21.48
C MET A 206 -15.04 -32.37 -22.69
N VAL A 207 -13.86 -31.77 -22.82
CA VAL A 207 -12.89 -32.07 -23.90
C VAL A 207 -12.35 -33.51 -23.79
N SER A 208 -12.17 -34.04 -22.58
CA SER A 208 -11.74 -35.42 -22.40
C SER A 208 -12.81 -36.45 -22.82
N LYS A 209 -14.09 -36.16 -22.57
CA LYS A 209 -15.22 -37.03 -22.95
C LYS A 209 -15.48 -37.06 -24.46
N SER A 210 -15.26 -35.94 -25.15
CA SER A 210 -15.43 -35.86 -26.61
C SER A 210 -14.32 -36.53 -27.40
N ARG A 211 -13.14 -36.76 -26.80
CA ARG A 211 -12.03 -37.53 -27.41
C ARG A 211 -12.10 -39.03 -27.17
N SER A 212 -12.94 -39.48 -26.23
CA SER A 212 -13.14 -40.89 -25.89
C SER A 212 -14.43 -41.49 -26.49
N SER A 213 -15.12 -40.74 -27.36
CA SER A 213 -16.27 -41.18 -28.16
C SER A 213 -15.85 -41.28 -29.62
#